data_AF-A0A967HUA1-F1
#
_entry.id   AF-A0A967HUA1-F1
#
_cell.length_a   1.000
_cell.length_b   1.000
_cell.length_c   1.000
_cell.angle_alpha   90.00
_cell.angle_beta   90.00
_cell.angle_gamma   90.00
#
_symmetry.space_group_name_H-M   'P 1'
#
loop_
_entity.id
_entity.type
_entity.pdbx_description
1 polymer ?
#
loop_
_entity_poly.entity_id
_entity_poly.type
_entity_poly.pdbx_seq_one_letter_code
_entity_poly.pdbx_strand_id
1 'polypeptide(L)'
;MNLNDKKRLTTSRARTSIRDWWPNQLNLNILHQHSPLSNPMGEEFNYAEEFKKLDLEALKKDLYALMTDSQDWWPADYGHYGGLFIRMAWHSAGTYRKGDGRGGASSGSQRLAPLNSWPDNANLDKARRLLWPIKQKYGKKISWADLMILAGNCALESMGFKTFGFGGGREDVWEPEEDIYWGTESEWLDDKRYTGDRELENPLAAVQMGLIYVNPEGPNGKPDPV
;
A
#
# COMPACT_ATOMS: atom_id res chain seq x y z
N MET A 1 39.21 -28.45 -30.48
CA MET A 1 37.87 -28.49 -29.84
C MET A 1 37.88 -27.49 -28.70
N ASN A 2 37.37 -26.28 -28.92
CA ASN A 2 37.28 -25.24 -27.88
C ASN A 2 35.85 -25.21 -27.33
N LEU A 3 35.74 -25.49 -26.03
CA LEU A 3 34.56 -25.22 -25.21
C LEU A 3 34.49 -23.70 -25.01
N ASN A 4 33.57 -22.99 -25.66
CA ASN A 4 33.06 -21.68 -25.21
C ASN A 4 31.96 -21.11 -26.12
N ASP A 5 30.84 -21.83 -26.28
CA ASP A 5 29.64 -21.23 -26.89
C ASP A 5 28.34 -21.81 -26.30
N LYS A 6 28.18 -21.69 -24.98
CA LYS A 6 26.85 -21.71 -24.37
C LYS A 6 26.43 -20.27 -24.13
N LYS A 7 25.80 -19.65 -25.13
CA LYS A 7 24.88 -18.53 -24.90
C LYS A 7 23.85 -18.98 -23.87
N ARG A 8 23.99 -18.53 -22.62
CA ARG A 8 22.91 -18.58 -21.64
C ARG A 8 21.77 -17.74 -22.21
N LEU A 9 20.73 -18.40 -22.70
CA LEU A 9 19.42 -17.81 -22.95
C LEU A 9 18.79 -17.45 -21.60
N THR A 10 19.30 -16.40 -20.96
CA THR A 10 18.61 -15.69 -19.89
C THR A 10 17.84 -14.55 -20.53
N THR A 11 16.77 -14.89 -21.25
CA THR A 11 15.75 -13.93 -21.66
C THR A 11 14.43 -14.49 -21.18
N SER A 12 14.01 -14.11 -19.97
CA SER A 12 12.58 -14.08 -19.65
C SER A 12 11.96 -13.00 -20.53
N ARG A 13 11.67 -13.31 -21.79
CA ARG A 13 10.76 -12.46 -22.59
C ARG A 13 9.45 -12.38 -21.80
N ALA A 14 8.88 -11.19 -21.68
CA ALA A 14 7.53 -11.03 -21.15
C ALA A 14 6.62 -12.03 -21.87
N ARG A 15 6.03 -12.97 -21.12
CA ARG A 15 5.13 -13.96 -21.69
C ARG A 15 3.81 -13.26 -21.94
N THR A 16 3.35 -13.28 -23.19
CA THR A 16 1.99 -12.86 -23.53
C THR A 16 1.00 -13.72 -22.75
N SER A 17 0.06 -13.06 -22.07
CA SER A 17 -1.04 -13.68 -21.35
C SER A 17 -2.22 -13.97 -22.29
N ILE A 18 -3.17 -14.80 -21.86
CA ILE A 18 -4.42 -15.04 -22.58
C ILE A 18 -5.20 -13.72 -22.74
N ARG A 19 -5.11 -12.83 -21.75
CA ARG A 19 -5.78 -11.51 -21.77
C ARG A 19 -5.22 -10.58 -22.84
N ASP A 20 -3.97 -10.76 -23.27
CA ASP A 20 -3.40 -9.99 -24.38
C ASP A 20 -4.04 -10.37 -25.72
N TRP A 21 -4.47 -11.63 -25.87
CA TRP A 21 -5.16 -12.14 -27.06
C TRP A 21 -6.67 -11.90 -27.02
N TRP A 22 -7.28 -12.02 -25.83
CA TRP A 22 -8.70 -11.81 -25.61
C TRP A 22 -8.93 -10.78 -24.47
N PRO A 23 -8.80 -9.46 -24.76
CA PRO A 23 -8.86 -8.42 -23.74
C PRO A 23 -10.18 -8.37 -22.95
N ASN A 24 -11.28 -8.79 -23.59
CA ASN A 24 -12.63 -8.79 -23.02
C ASN A 24 -13.03 -10.15 -22.42
N GLN A 25 -12.09 -11.08 -22.25
CA GLN A 25 -12.38 -12.36 -21.59
C GLN A 25 -12.75 -12.12 -20.12
N LEU A 26 -13.75 -12.86 -19.63
CA LEU A 26 -14.14 -12.84 -18.23
C LEU A 26 -12.94 -13.20 -17.33
N ASN A 27 -12.62 -12.33 -16.37
CA ASN A 27 -11.56 -12.60 -15.39
C ASN A 27 -12.07 -13.50 -14.27
N LEU A 28 -11.72 -14.79 -14.29
CA LEU A 28 -12.08 -15.74 -13.24
C LEU A 28 -11.08 -15.75 -12.06
N ASN A 29 -9.94 -15.06 -12.17
CA ASN A 29 -8.91 -15.04 -11.13
C ASN A 29 -9.41 -14.40 -9.84
N ILE A 30 -10.25 -13.37 -9.96
CA ILE A 30 -10.85 -12.67 -8.82
C ILE A 30 -11.67 -13.59 -7.90
N LEU A 31 -12.13 -14.74 -8.39
CA LEU A 31 -12.95 -15.69 -7.63
C LEU A 31 -12.12 -16.63 -6.75
N HIS A 32 -10.80 -16.67 -6.94
CA HIS A 32 -9.87 -17.48 -6.16
C HIS A 32 -8.66 -16.68 -5.66
N GLN A 33 -8.78 -15.35 -5.66
CA GLN A 33 -7.83 -14.44 -5.03
C GLN A 33 -7.69 -14.77 -3.54
N HIS A 34 -6.49 -14.57 -3.02
CA HIS A 34 -6.05 -14.88 -1.66
C HIS A 34 -6.26 -16.36 -1.30
N SER A 35 -6.01 -17.24 -2.29
CA SER A 35 -6.03 -18.69 -2.07
C SER A 35 -5.12 -19.08 -0.89
N PRO A 36 -5.53 -20.05 -0.05
CA PRO A 36 -4.69 -20.58 1.04
C PRO A 36 -3.29 -21.01 0.58
N LEU A 37 -3.15 -21.44 -0.68
CA LEU A 37 -1.86 -21.83 -1.27
C LEU A 37 -0.83 -20.68 -1.35
N SER A 38 -1.31 -19.43 -1.39
CA SER A 38 -0.47 -18.22 -1.39
C SER A 38 -0.13 -17.73 0.02
N ASN A 39 -0.84 -18.24 1.04
CA ASN A 39 -0.74 -17.78 2.42
C ASN A 39 0.22 -18.67 3.24
N PRO A 40 1.39 -18.16 3.68
CA PRO A 40 2.38 -18.94 4.43
C PRO A 40 2.01 -19.20 5.89
N MET A 41 0.86 -18.70 6.37
CA MET A 41 0.48 -18.76 7.78
C MET A 41 -0.13 -20.09 8.18
N GLY A 42 -0.69 -20.83 7.22
CA GLY A 42 -1.44 -22.06 7.44
C GLY A 42 -2.91 -21.80 7.82
N GLU A 43 -3.78 -22.77 7.57
CA GLU A 43 -5.24 -22.65 7.76
C GLU A 43 -5.65 -22.47 9.23
N GLU A 44 -4.86 -23.00 10.16
CA GLU A 44 -5.11 -22.92 11.61
C GLU A 44 -4.71 -21.56 12.23
N PHE A 45 -4.10 -20.66 11.45
CA PHE A 45 -3.66 -19.37 11.95
C PHE A 45 -4.84 -18.41 12.15
N ASN A 46 -4.93 -17.82 13.34
CA ASN A 46 -5.94 -16.80 13.65
C ASN A 46 -5.25 -15.50 14.09
N TYR A 47 -5.33 -14.46 13.25
CA TYR A 47 -4.67 -13.19 13.54
C TYR A 47 -5.25 -12.49 14.76
N ALA A 48 -6.58 -12.51 14.94
CA ALA A 48 -7.22 -11.87 16.09
C ALA A 48 -6.71 -12.45 17.43
N GLU A 49 -6.52 -13.76 17.50
CA GLU A 49 -5.94 -14.42 18.68
C GLU A 49 -4.46 -14.11 18.88
N GLU A 50 -3.67 -14.00 17.80
CA GLU A 50 -2.27 -13.58 17.90
C GLU A 50 -2.10 -12.10 18.30
N PHE A 51 -2.95 -11.23 17.76
CA PHE A 51 -2.97 -9.80 18.09
C PHE A 51 -3.30 -9.56 19.57
N LYS A 52 -4.22 -10.35 20.15
CA LYS A 52 -4.50 -10.28 21.60
C LYS A 52 -3.29 -10.61 22.48
N LYS A 53 -2.30 -11.35 21.98
CA LYS A 53 -1.04 -11.69 22.69
C LYS A 53 0.03 -10.61 22.55
N LEU A 54 -0.25 -9.53 21.83
CA LEU A 54 0.68 -8.43 21.59
C LEU A 54 0.72 -7.50 22.80
N ASP A 55 1.93 -7.18 23.26
CA ASP A 55 2.14 -6.06 24.16
C ASP A 55 2.11 -4.76 23.35
N LEU A 56 0.94 -4.13 23.30
CA LEU A 56 0.71 -2.92 22.52
C LEU A 56 1.53 -1.74 23.06
N GLU A 57 1.70 -1.62 24.37
CA GLU A 57 2.47 -0.52 24.97
C GLU A 57 3.96 -0.65 24.65
N ALA A 58 4.51 -1.87 24.69
CA ALA A 58 5.88 -2.11 24.24
C ALA A 58 6.05 -1.78 22.75
N LEU A 59 5.10 -2.18 21.90
CA LEU A 59 5.14 -1.85 20.47
C LEU A 59 5.09 -0.34 20.22
N LYS A 60 4.21 0.39 20.92
CA LYS A 60 4.14 1.85 20.83
C LYS A 60 5.44 2.51 21.27
N LYS A 61 6.07 2.01 22.34
CA LYS A 61 7.38 2.49 22.79
C LYS A 61 8.47 2.31 21.73
N ASP A 62 8.51 1.16 21.06
CA ASP A 62 9.44 0.93 19.96
C ASP A 62 9.17 1.87 18.77
N LEU A 63 7.90 2.13 18.45
CA LEU A 63 7.52 3.09 17.40
C LEU A 63 7.97 4.52 17.75
N TYR A 64 7.79 4.96 18.99
CA TYR A 64 8.27 6.26 19.45
C TYR A 64 9.79 6.38 19.40
N ALA A 65 10.51 5.32 19.78
CA ALA A 65 11.96 5.29 19.67
C ALA A 65 12.42 5.38 18.20
N LEU A 66 11.78 4.61 17.31
CA LEU A 66 12.08 4.66 15.87
C LEU A 66 11.87 6.06 15.28
N MET A 67 10.87 6.81 15.74
CA MET A 67 10.55 8.11 15.16
C MET A 67 11.70 9.12 15.23
N THR A 68 12.59 8.99 16.21
CA THR A 68 13.76 9.87 16.39
C THR A 68 15.09 9.18 16.10
N ASP A 69 15.07 7.91 15.71
CA ASP A 69 16.25 7.12 15.33
C ASP A 69 16.52 7.23 13.83
N SER A 70 17.00 8.40 13.41
CA SER A 70 17.29 8.69 12.00
C SER A 70 18.30 7.72 11.39
N GLN A 71 18.00 7.23 10.20
CA GLN A 71 18.82 6.32 9.41
C GLN A 71 19.51 7.04 8.26
N ASP A 72 20.80 6.79 8.03
CA ASP A 72 21.60 7.48 7.01
C ASP A 72 21.05 7.32 5.57
N TRP A 73 20.44 6.17 5.27
CA TRP A 73 19.89 5.87 3.93
C TRP A 73 18.55 6.57 3.66
N TRP A 74 17.92 7.13 4.69
CA TRP A 74 16.73 7.97 4.57
C TRP A 74 16.63 8.90 5.79
N PRO A 75 17.41 9.99 5.84
CA PRO A 75 17.47 10.84 7.02
C PRO A 75 16.10 11.39 7.43
N ALA A 76 15.84 11.48 8.73
CA ALA A 76 14.59 12.00 9.24
C ALA A 76 14.54 13.53 9.10
N ASP A 77 13.52 14.04 8.40
CA ASP A 77 13.26 15.48 8.36
C ASP A 77 13.05 16.01 9.77
N TYR A 78 13.76 17.10 10.11
CA TYR A 78 13.74 17.69 11.45
C TYR A 78 14.13 16.73 12.59
N GLY A 79 14.81 15.62 12.27
CA GLY A 79 15.14 14.57 13.24
C GLY A 79 13.93 13.75 13.69
N HIS A 80 12.81 13.77 12.96
CA HIS A 80 11.59 13.06 13.35
C HIS A 80 10.81 12.47 12.15
N TYR A 81 10.64 11.14 12.08
CA TYR A 81 9.89 10.46 11.01
C TYR A 81 8.37 10.61 11.07
N GLY A 82 7.84 11.27 12.10
CA GLY A 82 6.39 11.38 12.35
C GLY A 82 5.58 11.88 11.15
N GLY A 83 6.03 12.94 10.48
CA GLY A 83 5.34 13.45 9.28
C GLY A 83 5.26 12.41 8.15
N LEU A 84 6.34 11.65 7.95
CA LEU A 84 6.39 10.57 6.96
C LEU A 84 5.43 9.43 7.30
N PHE A 85 5.35 9.01 8.57
CA PHE A 85 4.46 7.93 8.98
C PHE A 85 2.98 8.33 8.95
N ILE A 86 2.66 9.60 9.26
CA ILE A 86 1.31 10.13 9.06
C ILE A 86 0.92 10.05 7.59
N ARG A 87 1.78 10.51 6.68
CA ARG A 87 1.53 10.40 5.24
C ARG A 87 1.37 8.94 4.81
N MET A 88 2.22 8.04 5.28
CA MET A 88 2.12 6.61 4.94
C MET A 88 0.76 6.01 5.37
N ALA A 89 0.34 6.27 6.60
CA ALA A 89 -0.94 5.79 7.13
C ALA A 89 -2.14 6.40 6.38
N TRP A 90 -2.08 7.71 6.09
CA TRP A 90 -3.05 8.43 5.27
C TRP A 90 -3.19 7.80 3.88
N HIS A 91 -2.09 7.60 3.16
CA HIS A 91 -2.10 6.98 1.83
C HIS A 91 -2.55 5.52 1.87
N SER A 92 -2.31 4.81 2.97
CA SER A 92 -2.73 3.42 3.13
C SER A 92 -4.25 3.35 3.20
N ALA A 93 -4.87 4.20 4.01
CA ALA A 93 -6.33 4.28 4.12
C ALA A 93 -6.99 5.02 2.94
N GLY A 94 -6.25 5.90 2.27
CA GLY A 94 -6.80 6.89 1.35
C GLY A 94 -7.27 6.34 0.01
N THR A 95 -6.92 5.10 -0.34
CA THR A 95 -7.38 4.46 -1.58
C THR A 95 -8.82 3.96 -1.50
N TYR A 96 -9.44 4.02 -0.31
CA TYR A 96 -10.81 3.60 -0.10
C TYR A 96 -11.80 4.37 -0.98
N ARG A 97 -12.76 3.65 -1.55
CA ARG A 97 -13.86 4.22 -2.32
C ARG A 97 -15.21 3.63 -1.90
N LYS A 98 -16.20 4.52 -1.74
CA LYS A 98 -17.57 4.14 -1.37
C LYS A 98 -18.29 3.36 -2.48
N GLY A 99 -17.90 3.56 -3.74
CA GLY A 99 -18.59 2.99 -4.91
C GLY A 99 -18.73 1.47 -4.85
N ASP A 100 -17.70 0.77 -4.39
CA ASP A 100 -17.68 -0.69 -4.24
C ASP A 100 -17.08 -1.16 -2.90
N GLY A 101 -16.66 -0.23 -2.03
CA GLY A 101 -16.06 -0.54 -0.73
C GLY A 101 -14.61 -1.01 -0.80
N ARG A 102 -13.98 -1.01 -1.99
CA ARG A 102 -12.60 -1.48 -2.18
C ARG A 102 -11.56 -0.42 -1.83
N GLY A 103 -10.31 -0.87 -1.74
CA GLY A 103 -9.18 -0.08 -1.27
C GLY A 103 -9.19 0.11 0.24
N GLY A 104 -8.39 1.06 0.72
CA GLY A 104 -8.18 1.31 2.13
C GLY A 104 -7.07 0.46 2.74
N ALA A 105 -7.00 0.49 4.07
CA ALA A 105 -5.87 -0.03 4.83
C ALA A 105 -6.09 -1.43 5.44
N SER A 106 -7.23 -2.08 5.19
CA SER A 106 -7.64 -3.33 5.86
C SER A 106 -6.73 -4.53 5.60
N SER A 107 -6.03 -4.54 4.46
CA SER A 107 -5.23 -5.67 3.96
C SER A 107 -3.72 -5.39 3.94
N GLY A 108 -3.36 -4.12 4.14
CA GLY A 108 -1.99 -3.65 3.94
C GLY A 108 -1.57 -3.62 2.47
N SER A 109 -2.49 -3.60 1.49
CA SER A 109 -2.15 -3.67 0.06
C SER A 109 -1.16 -2.60 -0.45
N GLN A 110 -0.91 -1.50 0.28
CA GLN A 110 0.10 -0.48 -0.07
C GLN A 110 1.53 -1.05 -0.24
N ARG A 111 1.85 -2.22 0.33
CA ARG A 111 3.14 -2.93 0.12
C ARG A 111 3.22 -3.67 -1.21
N LEU A 112 2.11 -3.85 -1.90
CA LEU A 112 1.98 -4.66 -3.12
C LEU A 112 1.68 -3.77 -4.33
N ALA A 113 1.94 -4.30 -5.52
CA ALA A 113 1.57 -3.63 -6.76
C ALA A 113 0.03 -3.54 -6.87
N PRO A 114 -0.52 -2.54 -7.59
CA PRO A 114 0.19 -1.41 -8.18
C PRO A 114 0.52 -0.32 -7.15
N LEU A 115 -0.13 -0.33 -5.97
CA LEU A 115 -0.09 0.77 -5.00
C LEU A 115 1.32 1.10 -4.51
N ASN A 116 2.19 0.11 -4.34
CA ASN A 116 3.57 0.31 -3.90
C ASN A 116 4.43 1.12 -4.87
N SER A 117 3.95 1.32 -6.11
CA SER A 117 4.65 1.99 -7.20
C SER A 117 3.85 3.17 -7.79
N TRP A 118 2.71 3.52 -7.20
CA TRP A 118 1.97 4.72 -7.59
C TRP A 118 2.82 5.98 -7.37
N PRO A 119 2.76 6.97 -8.28
CA PRO A 119 3.48 8.23 -8.14
C PRO A 119 3.20 8.93 -6.80
N ASP A 120 1.94 8.94 -6.36
CA ASP A 120 1.56 9.59 -5.11
C ASP A 120 2.05 8.83 -3.87
N ASN A 121 2.43 7.56 -4.02
CA ASN A 121 3.07 6.75 -2.97
C ASN A 121 4.60 6.81 -3.02
N ALA A 122 5.18 7.73 -3.80
CA ALA A 122 6.62 7.92 -3.86
C ALA A 122 7.23 8.08 -2.46
N ASN A 123 8.36 7.40 -2.26
CA ASN A 123 9.13 7.33 -1.02
C ASN A 123 8.44 6.63 0.17
N LEU A 124 7.20 6.16 0.04
CA LEU A 124 6.55 5.35 1.08
C LEU A 124 7.13 3.93 1.17
N ASP A 125 7.86 3.49 0.14
CA ASP A 125 8.74 2.32 0.20
C ASP A 125 9.80 2.44 1.31
N LYS A 126 10.40 3.63 1.49
CA LYS A 126 11.32 3.90 2.61
C LYS A 126 10.60 3.93 3.96
N ALA A 127 9.43 4.56 4.02
CA ALA A 127 8.62 4.60 5.23
C ALA A 127 8.28 3.18 5.74
N ARG A 128 7.79 2.31 4.85
CA ARG A 128 7.53 0.90 5.20
C ARG A 128 8.80 0.15 5.56
N ARG A 129 9.94 0.46 4.92
CA ARG A 129 11.23 -0.17 5.23
C ARG A 129 11.73 0.18 6.63
N LEU A 130 11.55 1.41 7.10
CA LEU A 130 11.91 1.83 8.47
C LEU A 130 11.21 0.99 9.54
N LEU A 131 9.99 0.52 9.26
CA LEU A 131 9.20 -0.30 10.17
C LEU A 131 9.60 -1.78 10.18
N TRP A 132 10.50 -2.22 9.30
CA TRP A 132 10.89 -3.63 9.19
C TRP A 132 11.45 -4.22 10.49
N PRO A 133 12.39 -3.58 11.23
CA PRO A 133 12.91 -4.14 12.48
C PRO A 133 11.81 -4.39 13.52
N ILE A 134 10.82 -3.49 13.59
CA ILE A 134 9.65 -3.64 14.47
C ILE A 134 8.78 -4.81 13.99
N LYS A 135 8.45 -4.87 12.69
CA LYS A 135 7.68 -6.00 12.13
C LYS A 135 8.38 -7.33 12.40
N GLN A 136 9.70 -7.39 12.28
CA GLN A 136 10.50 -8.58 12.53
C GLN A 136 10.47 -8.98 14.01
N LYS A 137 10.58 -8.02 14.93
CA LYS A 137 10.53 -8.24 16.39
C LYS A 137 9.19 -8.82 16.84
N TYR A 138 8.07 -8.31 16.34
CA TYR A 138 6.73 -8.71 16.78
C TYR A 138 6.11 -9.82 15.90
N GLY A 139 6.68 -10.08 14.73
CA GLY A 139 6.36 -11.23 13.90
C GLY A 139 4.88 -11.30 13.54
N LYS A 140 4.26 -12.45 13.84
CA LYS A 140 2.86 -12.76 13.49
C LYS A 140 1.82 -12.05 14.36
N LYS A 141 2.24 -11.43 15.49
CA LYS A 141 1.35 -10.75 16.43
C LYS A 141 0.89 -9.36 15.96
N ILE A 142 1.54 -8.82 14.94
CA ILE A 142 1.16 -7.55 14.31
C ILE A 142 1.29 -7.70 12.80
N SER A 143 0.22 -7.44 12.07
CA SER A 143 0.21 -7.39 10.60
C SER A 143 0.88 -6.10 10.11
N TRP A 144 1.31 -6.07 8.85
CA TRP A 144 1.70 -4.82 8.21
C TRP A 144 0.53 -3.85 8.10
N ALA A 145 -0.67 -4.36 7.84
CA ALA A 145 -1.89 -3.56 7.77
C ALA A 145 -2.12 -2.76 9.06
N ASP A 146 -2.04 -3.41 10.23
CA ASP A 146 -2.14 -2.72 11.51
C ASP A 146 -0.92 -1.87 11.83
N LEU A 147 0.30 -2.37 11.58
CA LEU A 147 1.53 -1.65 11.91
C LEU A 147 1.64 -0.30 11.19
N MET A 148 1.27 -0.24 9.91
CA MET A 148 1.33 1.00 9.14
C MET A 148 0.39 2.07 9.70
N ILE A 149 -0.82 1.69 10.11
CA ILE A 149 -1.79 2.62 10.71
C ILE A 149 -1.37 3.00 12.14
N LEU A 150 -0.92 2.04 12.93
CA LEU A 150 -0.44 2.29 14.29
C LEU A 150 0.76 3.25 14.29
N ALA A 151 1.67 3.14 13.33
CA ALA A 151 2.78 4.08 13.17
C ALA A 151 2.30 5.53 12.93
N GLY A 152 1.26 5.72 12.12
CA GLY A 152 0.61 7.02 11.93
C GLY A 152 -0.05 7.58 13.20
N ASN A 153 -0.77 6.73 13.94
CA ASN A 153 -1.35 7.11 15.24
C ASN A 153 -0.27 7.50 16.25
N CYS A 154 0.77 6.67 16.39
CA CYS A 154 1.88 6.96 17.30
C CYS A 154 2.63 8.23 16.88
N ALA A 155 2.74 8.52 15.58
CA ALA A 155 3.36 9.75 15.10
C ALA A 155 2.58 10.98 15.58
N LEU A 156 1.25 10.98 15.45
CA LEU A 156 0.39 12.04 15.99
C LEU A 156 0.58 12.20 17.51
N GLU A 157 0.55 11.09 18.25
CA GLU A 157 0.70 11.08 19.71
C GLU A 157 2.06 11.63 20.17
N SER A 158 3.15 11.20 19.52
CA SER A 158 4.51 11.66 19.82
C SER A 158 4.71 13.15 19.59
N MET A 159 3.94 13.75 18.68
CA MET A 159 3.98 15.18 18.35
C MET A 159 2.91 15.99 19.10
N GLY A 160 2.33 15.43 20.17
CA GLY A 160 1.46 16.14 21.10
C GLY A 160 -0.04 16.09 20.76
N PHE A 161 -0.46 15.32 19.75
CA PHE A 161 -1.87 15.15 19.42
C PHE A 161 -2.44 13.85 20.00
N LYS A 162 -3.43 13.96 20.90
CA LYS A 162 -4.12 12.79 21.45
C LYS A 162 -5.09 12.21 20.41
N THR A 163 -4.81 10.99 19.94
CA THR A 163 -5.71 10.27 19.03
C THR A 163 -7.00 9.85 19.76
N PHE A 164 -8.07 9.64 18.99
CA PHE A 164 -9.35 9.18 19.54
C PHE A 164 -9.27 7.73 20.04
N GLY A 165 -8.50 6.89 19.34
CA GLY A 165 -8.29 5.49 19.67
C GLY A 165 -7.64 4.75 18.51
N PHE A 166 -7.35 3.47 18.74
CA PHE A 166 -6.83 2.55 17.75
C PHE A 166 -7.46 1.17 17.94
N GLY A 167 -7.87 0.53 16.85
CA GLY A 167 -8.32 -0.85 16.81
C GLY A 167 -7.45 -1.65 15.84
N GLY A 168 -6.87 -2.74 16.31
CA GLY A 168 -6.20 -3.74 15.47
C GLY A 168 -7.17 -4.81 14.97
N GLY A 169 -6.65 -5.76 14.21
CA GLY A 169 -7.43 -6.85 13.60
C GLY A 169 -7.42 -6.86 12.07
N ARG A 170 -6.60 -6.01 11.44
CA ARG A 170 -6.40 -6.01 9.98
C ARG A 170 -5.47 -7.14 9.59
N GLU A 171 -5.92 -8.10 8.79
CA GLU A 171 -5.09 -9.23 8.36
C GLU A 171 -4.28 -8.87 7.11
N ASP A 172 -3.03 -9.32 7.03
CA ASP A 172 -2.21 -9.11 5.83
C ASP A 172 -2.68 -10.02 4.69
N VAL A 173 -2.82 -9.46 3.48
CA VAL A 173 -2.93 -10.25 2.24
C VAL A 173 -1.55 -10.61 1.70
N TRP A 174 -1.42 -11.67 0.89
CA TRP A 174 -0.12 -12.17 0.41
C TRP A 174 0.13 -11.93 -1.08
N GLU A 175 -0.86 -11.40 -1.79
CA GLU A 175 -0.81 -11.08 -3.21
C GLU A 175 -1.64 -9.80 -3.48
N PRO A 176 -1.34 -9.06 -4.57
CA PRO A 176 -2.15 -7.94 -5.01
C PRO A 176 -3.63 -8.26 -5.15
N GLU A 177 -4.49 -7.28 -4.90
CA GLU A 177 -5.92 -7.37 -5.20
C GLU A 177 -6.15 -7.08 -6.70
N GLU A 178 -6.47 -8.12 -7.47
CA GLU A 178 -6.78 -8.07 -8.90
C GLU A 178 -8.21 -7.59 -9.19
N ASP A 179 -9.08 -7.62 -8.18
CA ASP A 179 -10.48 -7.25 -8.29
C ASP A 179 -10.74 -5.74 -8.18
N ILE A 180 -9.70 -4.93 -7.94
CA ILE A 180 -9.81 -3.47 -7.89
C ILE A 180 -9.54 -2.86 -9.26
N TYR A 181 -10.55 -2.18 -9.81
CA TYR A 181 -10.42 -1.33 -10.98
C TYR A 181 -9.98 0.09 -10.57
N TRP A 182 -8.82 0.53 -11.07
CA TRP A 182 -8.22 1.84 -10.75
C TRP A 182 -8.42 2.92 -11.82
N GLY A 183 -9.00 2.56 -12.97
CA GLY A 183 -9.19 3.42 -14.14
C GLY A 183 -8.74 2.75 -15.44
N THR A 184 -9.08 3.34 -16.58
CA THR A 184 -8.72 2.84 -17.92
C THR A 184 -7.34 3.32 -18.40
N GLU A 185 -6.73 4.27 -17.69
CA GLU A 185 -5.50 4.91 -18.13
C GLU A 185 -4.33 3.93 -18.19
N SER A 186 -3.53 4.05 -19.26
CA SER A 186 -2.32 3.26 -19.48
C SER A 186 -1.03 3.96 -19.02
N GLU A 187 -1.13 5.24 -18.64
CA GLU A 187 -0.01 6.08 -18.21
C GLU A 187 -0.27 6.65 -16.81
N TRP A 188 0.79 6.79 -16.02
CA TRP A 188 0.70 7.41 -14.70
C TRP A 188 0.35 8.89 -14.83
N LEU A 189 -0.52 9.37 -13.94
CA LEU A 189 -1.02 10.75 -13.88
C LEU A 189 -1.87 11.18 -15.09
N ASP A 190 -2.21 10.27 -16.00
CA ASP A 190 -3.19 10.54 -17.06
C ASP A 190 -4.61 10.61 -16.47
N ASP A 191 -5.50 11.24 -17.23
CA ASP A 191 -6.92 11.44 -16.92
C ASP A 191 -7.77 11.10 -18.14
N LYS A 192 -8.46 9.95 -18.08
CA LYS A 192 -9.48 9.53 -19.07
C LYS A 192 -10.76 9.09 -18.35
N ARG A 193 -11.10 9.77 -17.27
CA ARG A 193 -12.11 9.34 -16.29
C ARG A 193 -13.22 10.35 -16.03
N TYR A 194 -13.26 11.44 -16.80
CA TYR A 194 -14.33 12.43 -16.72
C TYR A 194 -15.21 12.43 -17.96
N THR A 195 -16.50 12.62 -17.74
CA THR A 195 -17.49 12.94 -18.79
C THR A 195 -18.21 14.25 -18.47
N GLY A 196 -18.83 14.87 -19.48
CA GLY A 196 -19.61 16.10 -19.31
C GLY A 196 -18.82 17.23 -18.62
N ASP A 197 -19.49 17.93 -17.70
CA ASP A 197 -18.93 19.05 -16.93
C ASP A 197 -18.23 18.57 -15.65
N ARG A 198 -17.39 17.53 -15.75
CA ARG A 198 -16.58 16.95 -14.65
C ARG A 198 -17.27 15.88 -13.79
N GLU A 199 -18.07 15.03 -14.43
CA GLU A 199 -18.60 13.81 -13.82
C GLU A 199 -17.52 12.72 -13.78
N LEU A 200 -17.04 12.37 -12.59
CA LEU A 200 -16.03 11.32 -12.41
C LEU A 200 -16.64 9.93 -12.64
N GLU A 201 -15.95 9.09 -13.40
CA GLU A 201 -16.31 7.70 -13.67
C GLU A 201 -16.51 6.92 -12.36
N ASN A 202 -17.65 6.25 -12.20
CA ASN A 202 -17.89 5.32 -11.10
C ASN A 202 -17.14 3.99 -11.35
N PRO A 203 -16.45 3.39 -10.36
CA PRO A 203 -16.45 3.70 -8.93
C PRO A 203 -15.26 4.57 -8.46
N LEU A 204 -14.59 5.26 -9.38
CA LEU A 204 -13.35 5.98 -9.09
C LEU A 204 -13.58 7.11 -8.07
N ALA A 205 -12.50 7.46 -7.37
CA ALA A 205 -12.50 8.46 -6.29
C ALA A 205 -11.23 9.32 -6.30
N ALA A 206 -10.44 9.21 -7.37
CA ALA A 206 -9.22 9.97 -7.59
C ALA A 206 -9.28 10.61 -8.98
N VAL A 207 -8.74 11.82 -9.11
CA VAL A 207 -8.87 12.63 -10.33
C VAL A 207 -7.92 12.21 -11.46
N GLN A 208 -6.84 11.50 -11.14
CA GLN A 208 -5.84 11.00 -12.10
C GLN A 208 -5.34 9.62 -11.69
N MET A 209 -4.83 8.87 -12.64
CA MET A 209 -4.28 7.53 -12.39
C MET A 209 -3.04 7.60 -11.50
N GLY A 210 -3.05 6.85 -10.38
CA GLY A 210 -1.92 6.79 -9.47
C GLY A 210 -1.88 7.89 -8.40
N LEU A 211 -2.92 8.73 -8.30
CA LEU A 211 -3.15 9.64 -7.18
C LEU A 211 -4.09 9.03 -6.14
N ILE A 212 -3.91 9.40 -4.87
CA ILE A 212 -4.84 9.01 -3.80
C ILE A 212 -6.17 9.75 -3.95
N TYR A 213 -6.15 11.07 -4.16
CA TYR A 213 -7.36 11.89 -4.32
C TYR A 213 -7.25 12.89 -5.48
N VAL A 214 -6.54 14.00 -5.25
CA VAL A 214 -6.49 15.14 -6.17
C VAL A 214 -5.05 15.47 -6.52
N ASN A 215 -4.87 16.20 -7.62
CA ASN A 215 -3.57 16.75 -7.98
C ASN A 215 -3.22 17.90 -7.03
N PRO A 216 -2.06 17.86 -6.33
CA PRO A 216 -1.66 18.92 -5.41
C PRO A 216 -1.39 20.26 -6.10
N GLU A 217 -1.16 20.27 -7.42
CA GLU A 217 -0.97 21.48 -8.24
C GLU A 217 -2.29 22.03 -8.81
N GLY A 218 -3.43 21.45 -8.42
CA GLY A 218 -4.76 21.79 -8.93
C GLY A 218 -5.16 21.01 -10.18
N PRO A 219 -6.41 21.18 -10.68
CA PRO A 219 -6.99 20.33 -11.71
C PRO A 219 -6.15 20.33 -13.00
N ASN A 220 -5.68 19.17 -13.42
CA ASN A 220 -4.79 19.02 -14.59
C ASN A 220 -3.49 19.85 -14.49
N GLY A 221 -2.96 20.01 -13.27
CA GLY A 221 -1.75 20.81 -13.01
C GLY A 221 -1.96 22.32 -13.15
N LYS A 222 -3.21 22.79 -13.16
CA LYS A 222 -3.53 24.21 -13.16
C LYS A 222 -3.71 24.68 -11.72
N PRO A 223 -2.88 25.63 -11.23
CA PRO A 223 -2.90 26.09 -9.84
C PRO A 223 -4.05 27.06 -9.58
N ASP A 224 -5.27 26.60 -9.84
CA ASP A 224 -6.50 27.29 -9.50
C ASP A 224 -7.11 26.64 -8.25
N PRO A 225 -7.19 27.38 -7.12
CA PRO A 225 -7.81 26.85 -5.91
C PRO A 225 -9.34 26.78 -5.99
N VAL A 226 -9.98 27.38 -7.02
CA VAL A 226 -11.45 27.46 -7.19
C VAL A 226 -11.95 26.46 -8.24
#